data_AF-A0A3L7XB22-F1
#
_entry.id   AF-A0A3L7XB22-F1
#
_cell.length_a   1.000
_cell.length_b   1.000
_cell.length_c   1.000
_cell.angle_alpha   90.00
_cell.angle_beta   90.00
_cell.angle_gamma   90.00
#
_symmetry.space_group_name_H-M   'P 1'
#
loop_
_entity.id
_entity.type
_entity.pdbx_description
1 polymer ?
#
loop_
_entity_poly.entity_id
_entity_poly.type
_entity_poly.pdbx_seq_one_letter_code
_entity_poly.pdbx_strand_id
1 'polypeptide(L)'
;MISDDGDLGNRLVGVDPIAVREIIDALVGDEPAEIQVSLLDSYVVLRMPLDESLSEVRGGPLVAMAQSLQRYAGTPVETLAAGQVVLERFGGGLDITDAGVQLWLPRVQTKAGE
;
A
#
# COMPACT_ATOMS: atom_id res chain seq x y z
N MET A 1 -4.80 20.86 14.97
CA MET A 1 -4.78 21.38 13.59
C MET A 1 -5.36 20.25 12.76
N ILE A 2 -6.67 20.29 12.48
CA ILE A 2 -7.30 19.31 11.58
C ILE A 2 -6.98 19.84 10.19
N SER A 3 -6.11 19.14 9.46
CA SER A 3 -5.85 19.45 8.06
C SER A 3 -7.14 19.16 7.30
N ASP A 4 -7.72 20.19 6.71
CA ASP A 4 -8.86 20.12 5.79
C ASP A 4 -8.36 19.61 4.42
N ASP A 5 -7.66 18.46 4.44
CA ASP A 5 -7.31 17.72 3.24
C ASP A 5 -8.61 17.10 2.74
N GLY A 6 -9.26 17.87 1.86
CA GLY A 6 -10.68 17.78 1.52
C GLY A 6 -11.22 16.37 1.28
N ASP A 7 -12.53 16.26 1.50
CA ASP A 7 -13.35 15.05 1.34
C ASP A 7 -12.76 14.06 0.32
N LEU A 8 -12.14 13.01 0.86
CA LEU A 8 -11.55 11.91 0.12
C LEU A 8 -12.63 10.97 -0.44
N GLY A 9 -13.90 11.18 -0.05
CA GLY A 9 -15.05 10.50 -0.59
C GLY A 9 -15.11 10.60 -2.11
N ASN A 10 -15.48 9.50 -2.77
CA ASN A 10 -15.66 9.41 -4.23
C ASN A 10 -14.40 9.64 -5.09
N ARG A 11 -13.19 9.56 -4.52
CA ARG A 11 -11.94 9.55 -5.30
C ARG A 11 -11.64 8.14 -5.79
N LEU A 12 -11.53 7.98 -7.10
CA LEU A 12 -11.25 6.68 -7.73
C LEU A 12 -9.75 6.48 -7.95
N VAL A 13 -9.27 5.27 -7.67
CA VAL A 13 -7.92 4.81 -7.97
C VAL A 13 -7.96 3.77 -9.09
N GLY A 14 -6.88 3.66 -9.85
CA GLY A 14 -6.77 2.79 -11.02
C GLY A 14 -6.42 1.34 -10.69
N VAL A 15 -6.58 0.95 -9.42
CA VAL A 15 -6.24 -0.38 -8.90
C VAL A 15 -7.53 -1.06 -8.45
N ASP A 16 -7.60 -2.37 -8.66
CA ASP A 16 -8.70 -3.20 -8.18
C ASP A 16 -8.81 -3.07 -6.63
N PRO A 17 -9.98 -2.66 -6.10
CA PRO A 17 -10.18 -2.54 -4.66
C PRO A 17 -10.02 -3.86 -3.91
N ILE A 18 -10.24 -5.02 -4.55
CA ILE A 18 -10.01 -6.33 -3.94
C ILE A 18 -8.52 -6.54 -3.69
N ALA A 19 -7.66 -6.23 -4.66
CA ALA A 19 -6.21 -6.36 -4.50
C ALA A 19 -5.67 -5.42 -3.40
N VAL A 20 -6.18 -4.18 -3.34
CA VAL A 20 -5.82 -3.24 -2.27
C VAL A 20 -6.25 -3.79 -0.91
N ARG A 21 -7.45 -4.36 -0.83
CA ARG A 21 -7.97 -4.96 0.40
C ARG A 21 -7.15 -6.17 0.84
N GLU A 22 -6.80 -7.07 -0.05
CA GLU A 22 -5.97 -8.24 0.28
C GLU A 22 -4.60 -7.83 0.86
N ILE A 23 -4.00 -6.75 0.34
CA ILE A 23 -2.75 -6.20 0.88
C ILE A 23 -2.95 -5.63 2.27
N ILE A 24 -4.03 -4.87 2.50
CA ILE A 24 -4.36 -4.31 3.82
C ILE A 24 -4.62 -5.44 4.82
N ASP A 25 -5.45 -6.41 4.46
CA ASP A 25 -5.80 -7.56 5.30
C ASP A 25 -4.53 -8.38 5.65
N ALA A 26 -3.58 -8.51 4.72
CA ALA A 26 -2.30 -9.18 4.99
C ALA A 26 -1.37 -8.40 5.95
N LEU A 27 -1.50 -7.08 6.02
CA LEU A 27 -0.68 -6.20 6.86
C LEU A 27 -1.26 -6.03 8.26
N VAL A 28 -2.57 -5.87 8.32
CA VAL A 28 -3.29 -5.51 9.54
C VAL A 28 -3.89 -6.75 10.22
N GLY A 29 -4.15 -7.80 9.45
CA GLY A 29 -4.93 -8.95 9.92
C GLY A 29 -6.39 -8.56 10.16
N ASP A 30 -6.99 -9.18 11.18
CA ASP A 30 -8.40 -8.99 11.53
C ASP A 30 -8.63 -7.83 12.52
N GLU A 31 -7.56 -7.15 12.96
CA GLU A 31 -7.64 -6.09 13.95
C GLU A 31 -8.01 -4.73 13.31
N PRO A 32 -8.69 -3.84 14.04
CA PRO A 32 -8.90 -2.47 13.54
C PRO A 32 -7.57 -1.73 13.38
N ALA A 33 -7.27 -1.24 12.17
CA ALA A 33 -6.14 -0.34 11.93
C ALA A 33 -6.58 1.08 11.54
N GLU A 34 -5.79 2.04 12.01
CA GLU A 34 -5.81 3.39 11.48
C GLU A 34 -4.98 3.45 10.19
N ILE A 35 -5.62 3.78 9.08
CA ILE A 35 -4.98 3.98 7.78
C ILE A 35 -4.96 5.47 7.49
N GLN A 36 -3.76 6.03 7.39
CA GLN A 36 -3.59 7.42 6.99
C GLN A 36 -3.68 7.52 5.47
N VAL A 37 -4.50 8.45 4.98
CA VAL A 37 -4.68 8.68 3.55
C VAL A 37 -4.18 10.07 3.20
N SER A 38 -3.40 10.18 2.14
CA SER A 38 -2.90 11.45 1.63
C SER A 38 -3.02 11.51 0.12
N LEU A 39 -3.25 12.70 -0.43
CA LEU A 39 -3.22 12.94 -1.87
C LEU A 39 -1.89 13.59 -2.23
N LEU A 40 -1.10 12.91 -3.08
CA LEU A 40 0.18 13.41 -3.55
C LEU A 40 0.18 13.32 -5.07
N ASP A 41 0.09 14.48 -5.73
CA ASP A 41 0.04 14.59 -7.19
C ASP A 41 -1.02 13.67 -7.83
N SER A 42 -0.55 12.69 -8.60
CA SER A 42 -1.33 11.68 -9.31
C SER A 42 -1.62 10.44 -8.48
N TYR A 43 -1.33 10.44 -7.17
CA TYR A 43 -1.46 9.29 -6.29
C TYR A 43 -2.36 9.57 -5.09
N VAL A 44 -3.06 8.52 -4.66
CA VAL A 44 -3.57 8.36 -3.30
C VAL A 44 -2.56 7.49 -2.59
N VAL A 45 -2.01 7.99 -1.49
CA VAL A 45 -1.05 7.25 -0.67
C VAL A 45 -1.74 6.78 0.59
N LEU A 46 -1.79 5.46 0.76
CA LEU A 46 -2.24 4.81 1.99
C LEU A 46 -1.03 4.47 2.83
N ARG A 47 -0.99 4.94 4.08
CA ARG A 47 0.06 4.60 5.04
C ARG A 47 -0.54 3.81 6.20
N MET A 48 0.08 2.66 6.46
CA MET A 48 -0.26 1.75 7.55
C MET A 48 0.92 1.66 8.52
N PRO A 49 0.68 1.46 9.82
CA PRO A 49 1.75 1.28 10.80
C PRO A 49 2.65 0.09 10.45
N LEU A 50 3.93 0.17 10.85
CA LEU A 50 4.89 -0.91 10.64
C LEU A 50 4.65 -2.02 11.67
N ASP A 51 4.38 -3.24 11.20
CA ASP A 51 4.39 -4.42 12.05
C ASP A 51 5.83 -4.79 12.46
N GLU A 52 6.02 -5.32 13.68
CA GLU A 52 7.34 -5.72 14.17
C GLU A 52 8.01 -6.77 13.27
N SER A 53 7.22 -7.65 12.64
CA SER A 53 7.69 -8.65 11.68
C SER A 53 8.29 -8.05 10.40
N LEU A 54 8.01 -6.78 10.11
CA LEU A 54 8.53 -6.03 8.96
C LEU A 54 9.67 -5.06 9.35
N SER A 55 10.03 -5.00 10.63
CA SER A 55 11.00 -4.03 11.17
C SER A 55 12.40 -4.13 10.57
N GLU A 56 12.77 -5.27 9.98
CA GLU A 56 14.07 -5.51 9.33
C GLU A 56 14.06 -5.27 7.82
N VAL A 57 12.88 -5.02 7.23
CA VAL A 57 12.73 -4.84 5.78
C VAL A 57 12.61 -3.36 5.45
N ARG A 58 13.39 -2.88 4.46
CA ARG A 58 13.31 -1.52 3.94
C ARG A 58 13.32 -1.52 2.42
N GLY A 59 12.55 -0.62 1.82
CA GLY A 59 12.39 -0.58 0.37
C GLY A 59 11.25 -1.48 -0.12
N GLY A 60 11.30 -1.83 -1.41
CA GLY A 60 10.34 -2.73 -2.04
C GLY A 60 10.41 -4.17 -1.48
N PRO A 61 9.31 -4.75 -0.99
CA PRO A 61 9.26 -6.13 -0.50
C PRO A 61 9.79 -7.17 -1.49
N LEU A 62 9.59 -6.96 -2.80
CA LEU A 62 10.10 -7.85 -3.82
C LEU A 62 11.64 -7.91 -3.84
N VAL A 63 12.30 -6.78 -3.55
CA VAL A 63 13.76 -6.72 -3.42
C VAL A 63 14.21 -7.49 -2.18
N ALA A 64 13.51 -7.30 -1.05
CA ALA A 64 13.81 -8.01 0.19
C ALA A 64 13.60 -9.53 0.06
N MET A 65 12.51 -9.94 -0.58
CA MET A 65 12.21 -11.35 -0.85
C MET A 65 13.25 -11.98 -1.77
N ALA A 66 13.66 -11.30 -2.85
CA ALA A 66 14.69 -11.77 -3.76
C ALA A 66 16.05 -11.95 -3.08
N GLN A 67 16.38 -11.14 -2.07
CA GLN A 67 17.62 -11.25 -1.32
C GLN A 67 17.66 -12.45 -0.36
N SER A 68 16.49 -12.93 0.13
CA SER A 68 16.44 -14.04 1.07
C SER A 68 15.12 -14.83 1.02
N LEU A 69 14.88 -15.53 -0.09
CA LEU A 69 13.64 -16.30 -0.32
C LEU A 69 13.31 -17.28 0.83
N GLN A 70 14.32 -18.01 1.35
CA GLN A 70 14.11 -18.96 2.45
C GLN A 70 13.69 -18.29 3.77
N ARG A 71 14.10 -17.04 4.00
CA ARG A 71 13.78 -16.28 5.21
C ARG A 71 12.36 -15.76 5.19
N TYR A 72 11.88 -15.35 4.01
CA TYR A 72 10.63 -14.60 3.87
C TYR A 72 9.47 -15.43 3.30
N ALA A 73 9.71 -16.68 2.88
CA ALA A 73 8.65 -17.60 2.50
C ALA A 73 7.71 -17.88 3.68
N GLY A 74 6.40 -17.77 3.44
CA GLY A 74 5.35 -17.91 4.45
C GLY A 74 5.22 -16.72 5.40
N THR A 75 5.93 -15.62 5.16
CA THR A 75 5.86 -14.39 5.98
C THR A 75 5.05 -13.30 5.27
N PRO A 76 4.60 -12.24 5.97
CA PRO A 76 3.91 -11.11 5.33
C PRO A 76 4.70 -10.48 4.16
N VAL A 77 6.04 -10.56 4.17
CA VAL A 77 6.90 -10.07 3.08
C VAL A 77 6.59 -10.77 1.75
N GLU A 78 6.26 -12.07 1.75
CA GLU A 78 5.87 -12.80 0.53
C GLU A 78 4.58 -12.22 -0.06
N THR A 79 3.57 -12.01 0.77
CA THR A 79 2.30 -11.41 0.35
C THR A 79 2.49 -9.98 -0.15
N LEU A 80 3.34 -9.20 0.51
CA LEU A 80 3.66 -7.84 0.08
C LEU A 80 4.44 -7.80 -1.22
N ALA A 81 5.34 -8.76 -1.46
CA ALA A 81 6.03 -8.88 -2.75
C ALA A 81 5.06 -9.20 -3.88
N ALA A 82 4.08 -10.10 -3.65
CA ALA A 82 3.02 -10.37 -4.60
C ALA A 82 2.14 -9.13 -4.84
N GLY A 83 1.75 -8.42 -3.77
CA GLY A 83 0.99 -7.18 -3.84
C GLY A 83 1.72 -6.07 -4.59
N GLN A 84 3.03 -5.93 -4.37
CA GLN A 84 3.88 -4.98 -5.09
C GLN A 84 3.82 -5.22 -6.62
N VAL A 85 3.93 -6.48 -7.07
CA VAL A 85 3.83 -6.83 -8.49
C VAL A 85 2.47 -6.43 -9.07
N VAL A 86 1.38 -6.66 -8.32
CA VAL A 86 0.04 -6.27 -8.76
C VAL A 86 -0.05 -4.75 -8.89
N LEU A 87 0.39 -4.00 -7.88
CA LEU A 87 0.33 -2.53 -7.88
C LEU A 87 1.16 -1.91 -9.00
N GLU A 88 2.38 -2.40 -9.22
CA GLU A 88 3.27 -1.91 -10.28
C GLU A 88 2.67 -2.08 -11.68
N ARG A 89 1.91 -3.16 -11.93
CA ARG A 89 1.21 -3.37 -13.21
C ARG A 89 0.17 -2.30 -13.52
N PHE A 90 -0.39 -1.66 -12.49
CA PHE A 90 -1.35 -0.58 -12.64
C PHE A 90 -0.70 0.81 -12.53
N GLY A 91 0.63 0.89 -12.44
CA GLY A 91 1.36 2.15 -12.28
C GLY A 91 1.41 2.67 -10.83
N GLY A 92 1.07 1.82 -9.87
CA GLY A 92 1.23 2.06 -8.44
C GLY A 92 2.56 1.55 -7.89
N GLY A 93 2.65 1.48 -6.56
CA GLY A 93 3.83 0.98 -5.87
C GLY A 93 3.57 0.65 -4.41
N LEU A 94 4.52 -0.08 -3.82
CA LEU A 94 4.51 -0.45 -2.41
C LEU A 94 5.93 -0.30 -1.85
N ASP A 95 6.05 0.39 -0.72
CA ASP A 95 7.33 0.61 -0.05
C ASP A 95 7.21 0.39 1.46
N ILE A 96 8.26 -0.15 2.08
CA ILE A 96 8.38 -0.33 3.53
C ILE A 96 9.42 0.67 4.04
N THR A 97 8.96 1.61 4.87
CA THR A 97 9.77 2.68 5.46
C THR A 97 9.81 2.56 6.98
N ASP A 98 10.67 3.35 7.64
CA ASP A 98 10.66 3.45 9.11
C ASP A 98 9.32 3.97 9.67
N ALA A 99 8.53 4.67 8.85
CA ALA A 99 7.23 5.20 9.22
C ALA A 99 6.06 4.24 8.93
N GLY A 100 6.34 3.03 8.41
CA GLY A 100 5.32 2.07 8.03
C GLY A 100 5.32 1.69 6.55
N VAL A 101 4.28 0.96 6.19
CA VAL A 101 4.05 0.48 4.82
C VAL A 101 3.25 1.52 4.06
N GLN A 102 3.70 1.86 2.85
CA GLN A 102 3.08 2.85 1.99
C GLN A 102 2.61 2.20 0.69
N LEU A 103 1.32 2.35 0.38
CA LEU A 103 0.73 1.97 -0.91
C LEU A 103 0.51 3.24 -1.73
N TRP A 104 1.09 3.26 -2.92
CA TRP A 104 0.94 4.33 -3.89
C TRP A 104 -0.07 3.91 -4.94
N LEU A 105 -1.28 4.44 -4.86
CA LEU A 105 -2.40 4.08 -5.73
C LEU A 105 -2.61 5.19 -6.78
N PRO A 106 -2.40 4.92 -8.07
CA PRO A 106 -2.58 5.93 -9.11
C PRO A 106 -4.04 6.37 -9.18
N ARG A 107 -4.26 7.68 -9.23
CA ARG A 107 -5.58 8.28 -9.32
C ARG A 107 -6.12 8.14 -10.73
N VAL A 108 -7.40 7.78 -10.85
CA VAL A 108 -8.11 7.90 -12.12
C VAL A 108 -8.62 9.33 -12.25
N GLN A 109 -8.27 10.00 -13.34
CA GLN A 109 -8.99 11.21 -13.72
C GLN A 109 -10.36 10.79 -14.21
N THR A 110 -11.38 10.94 -13.37
CA THR A 110 -12.75 10.96 -13.87
C THR A 110 -12.89 12.24 -14.69
N LYS A 111 -13.22 12.11 -15.99
CA LYS A 111 -13.73 13.26 -16.72
C LYS A 111 -14.96 13.74 -15.97
N ALA A 112 -14.93 14.98 -15.49
CA ALA A 112 -16.13 15.61 -14.96
C ALA A 112 -17.13 15.79 -16.12
N GLY A 113 -18.23 15.04 -16.07
CA GLY A 113 -19.42 15.27 -16.89
C GLY A 113 -19.55 14.40 -18.15
N GLU A 114 -20.46 13.44 -18.07
CA GLU A 114 -21.61 13.35 -19.00
C GLU A 114 -22.89 13.36 -18.18
#